data_AF-A0A928RZU1-F1
#
_entry.id   AF-A0A928RZU1-F1
#
_cell.length_a   1.000
_cell.length_b   1.000
_cell.length_c   1.000
_cell.angle_alpha   90.00
_cell.angle_beta   90.00
_cell.angle_gamma   90.00
#
_symmetry.space_group_name_H-M   'P 1'
#
loop_
_entity.id
_entity.type
_entity.pdbx_description
1 polymer ?
#
loop_
_entity_poly.entity_id
_entity_poly.type
_entity_poly.pdbx_seq_one_letter_code
_entity_poly.pdbx_strand_id
1 'polypeptide(L)'
;MDNVLFGVMPYILLMTAIVGAIWRYRTNKYSWSSQSSQFLENKTLFFGSFPWHYGIIVVLLGHIIGFFIPKSILLWNAVPLRLYILELTALAFGLLALFGLLALIYRRLTNSRVKAVTSGWDVLVLIILLIQVLTGVGTAIFYRWGSNWFAASAVPYLWSIIKLQPNVEYIAGLPLITKAHIFNALLFFALIPFSRLAHFVVINPYKYLVRPYQVVRWYRRGGATVNVVQYK
;
A
#
# COMPACT_ATOMS: atom_id res chain seq x y z
N MET A 1 16.59 -4.63 -21.26
CA MET A 1 15.57 -5.16 -20.32
C MET A 1 15.00 -4.04 -19.45
N ASP A 2 15.84 -3.20 -18.83
CA ASP A 2 15.42 -2.10 -17.95
C ASP A 2 14.44 -1.10 -18.60
N ASN A 3 14.67 -0.70 -19.86
CA ASN A 3 13.74 0.20 -20.58
C ASN A 3 12.31 -0.37 -20.72
N VAL A 4 12.16 -1.68 -20.83
CA VAL A 4 10.84 -2.31 -20.91
C VAL A 4 10.21 -2.38 -19.52
N LEU A 5 10.95 -2.91 -18.53
CA LEU A 5 10.45 -3.13 -17.17
C LEU A 5 10.18 -1.83 -16.39
N PHE A 6 10.94 -0.77 -16.66
CA PHE A 6 10.89 0.49 -15.92
C PHE A 6 10.51 1.69 -16.80
N GLY A 7 10.52 1.54 -18.13
CA GLY A 7 9.99 2.58 -19.02
C GLY A 7 8.53 2.30 -19.41
N VAL A 8 8.23 1.09 -19.89
CA VAL A 8 6.92 0.77 -20.48
C VAL A 8 5.94 0.14 -19.47
N MET A 9 6.40 -0.87 -18.74
CA MET A 9 5.56 -1.62 -17.80
C MET A 9 4.87 -0.77 -16.72
N PRO A 10 5.46 0.31 -16.18
CA PRO A 10 4.76 1.17 -15.23
C PRO A 10 3.43 1.69 -15.78
N TYR A 11 3.37 2.07 -17.05
CA TYR A 11 2.13 2.55 -17.66
C TYR A 11 1.08 1.45 -17.75
N ILE A 12 1.46 0.24 -18.19
CA ILE A 12 0.53 -0.90 -18.31
C ILE A 12 -0.05 -1.25 -16.93
N LEU A 13 0.82 -1.35 -15.92
CA LEU A 13 0.43 -1.75 -14.57
C LEU A 13 -0.45 -0.68 -13.88
N LEU A 14 -0.08 0.59 -14.00
CA LEU A 14 -0.87 1.70 -13.45
C LEU A 14 -2.21 1.87 -14.18
N MET A 15 -2.24 1.76 -15.51
CA MET A 15 -3.50 1.81 -16.27
C MET A 15 -4.41 0.64 -15.91
N THR A 16 -3.86 -0.55 -15.74
CA THR A 16 -4.61 -1.73 -15.26
C THR A 16 -5.20 -1.46 -13.88
N ALA A 17 -4.41 -0.90 -12.96
CA ALA A 17 -4.87 -0.55 -11.61
C ALA A 17 -6.04 0.45 -11.66
N ILE A 18 -5.89 1.55 -12.41
CA ILE A 18 -6.87 2.65 -12.46
C ILE A 18 -8.15 2.20 -13.18
N VAL A 19 -8.03 1.70 -14.41
CA VAL A 19 -9.19 1.32 -15.24
C VAL A 19 -9.92 0.14 -14.60
N GLY A 20 -9.18 -0.87 -14.14
CA GLY A 20 -9.77 -2.01 -13.45
C GLY A 20 -10.50 -1.59 -12.17
N ALA A 21 -9.95 -0.64 -11.40
CA ALA A 21 -10.57 -0.22 -10.14
C ALA A 21 -11.87 0.54 -10.40
N ILE A 22 -11.86 1.46 -11.37
CA ILE A 22 -13.06 2.18 -11.81
C ILE A 22 -14.12 1.19 -12.31
N TRP A 23 -13.73 0.24 -13.15
CA TRP A 23 -14.63 -0.76 -13.69
C TRP A 23 -15.27 -1.60 -12.58
N ARG A 24 -14.48 -2.23 -11.70
CA ARG A 24 -14.99 -3.04 -10.58
C ARG A 24 -15.86 -2.22 -9.64
N TYR A 25 -15.48 -0.98 -9.34
CA TYR A 25 -16.29 -0.12 -8.48
C TYR A 25 -17.62 0.27 -9.14
N ARG A 26 -17.71 0.33 -10.47
CA ARG A 26 -18.97 0.64 -11.16
C ARG A 26 -19.85 -0.60 -11.35
N THR A 27 -19.27 -1.75 -11.67
CA THR A 27 -20.00 -2.97 -12.03
C THR A 27 -20.27 -3.90 -10.84
N ASN A 28 -19.39 -3.94 -9.83
CA ASN A 28 -19.48 -4.88 -8.72
C ASN A 28 -19.06 -4.25 -7.38
N LYS A 29 -19.82 -3.25 -6.91
CA LYS A 29 -19.61 -2.57 -5.62
C LYS A 29 -19.63 -3.51 -4.43
N TYR A 30 -20.44 -4.57 -4.48
CA TYR A 30 -20.56 -5.52 -3.36
C TYR A 30 -19.24 -6.25 -3.08
N SER A 31 -18.46 -6.54 -4.12
CA SER A 31 -17.14 -7.16 -3.98
C SER A 31 -16.08 -6.23 -3.36
N TRP A 32 -16.35 -4.93 -3.20
CA TRP A 32 -15.42 -3.94 -2.64
C TRP A 32 -15.45 -3.97 -1.12
N SER A 33 -14.75 -4.94 -0.54
CA SER A 33 -14.73 -5.21 0.91
C SER A 33 -13.37 -5.71 1.37
N SER A 34 -13.09 -5.57 2.67
CA SER A 34 -11.91 -6.11 3.32
C SER A 34 -11.91 -7.64 3.38
N GLN A 35 -13.05 -8.29 3.15
CA GLN A 35 -13.21 -9.76 3.22
C GLN A 35 -12.60 -10.32 4.51
N SER A 36 -13.12 -9.83 5.65
CA SER A 36 -12.62 -10.21 6.97
C SER A 36 -12.88 -11.68 7.26
N SER A 37 -11.87 -12.37 7.79
CA SER A 37 -12.00 -13.75 8.30
C SER A 37 -11.95 -13.79 9.83
N GLN A 38 -12.13 -12.64 10.50
CA GLN A 38 -12.05 -12.52 11.96
C GLN A 38 -13.07 -13.38 12.70
N PHE A 39 -14.29 -13.48 12.16
CA PHE A 39 -15.34 -14.30 12.74
C PHE A 39 -14.95 -15.79 12.84
N LEU A 40 -14.15 -16.29 11.90
CA LEU A 40 -13.72 -17.69 11.86
C LEU A 40 -12.58 -17.99 12.84
N GLU A 41 -11.69 -17.03 13.04
CA GLU A 41 -10.52 -17.11 13.91
C GLU A 41 -10.03 -15.69 14.26
N ASN A 42 -9.95 -15.35 15.54
CA ASN A 42 -9.56 -14.01 16.00
C ASN A 42 -8.26 -13.96 16.83
N LYS A 43 -7.86 -15.06 17.48
CA LYS A 43 -6.73 -15.09 18.42
C LYS A 43 -5.42 -14.80 17.69
N THR A 44 -5.11 -15.55 16.64
CA THR A 44 -3.91 -15.30 15.82
C THR A 44 -4.10 -14.07 14.94
N LEU A 45 -5.34 -13.78 14.51
CA LEU A 45 -5.62 -12.59 13.71
C LEU A 45 -5.20 -11.30 14.41
N PHE A 46 -5.46 -11.14 15.72
CA PHE A 46 -5.07 -9.93 16.44
C PHE A 46 -3.56 -9.67 16.35
N PHE A 47 -2.75 -10.67 16.70
CA PHE A 47 -1.29 -10.57 16.68
C PHE A 47 -0.69 -10.49 15.27
N GLY A 48 -1.40 -10.91 14.23
CA GLY A 48 -0.98 -10.68 12.85
C GLY A 48 -1.42 -9.32 12.30
N SER A 49 -2.70 -9.00 12.46
CA SER A 49 -3.34 -7.82 11.88
C SER A 49 -2.85 -6.52 12.49
N PHE A 50 -2.63 -6.47 13.81
CA PHE A 50 -2.16 -5.25 14.48
C PHE A 50 -0.75 -4.87 14.02
N PRO A 51 0.29 -5.72 14.16
CA PRO A 51 1.63 -5.40 13.67
C PRO A 51 1.68 -5.14 12.16
N TRP A 52 0.92 -5.92 11.37
CA TRP A 52 0.84 -5.74 9.92
C TRP A 52 0.37 -4.33 9.57
N HIS A 53 -0.81 -3.92 10.04
CA HIS A 53 -1.42 -2.66 9.63
C HIS A 53 -0.66 -1.45 10.19
N TYR A 54 -0.25 -1.47 11.45
CA TYR A 54 0.51 -0.35 12.01
C TYR A 54 1.88 -0.21 11.34
N GLY A 55 2.58 -1.33 11.10
CA GLY A 55 3.83 -1.34 10.36
C GLY A 55 3.68 -0.80 8.93
N ILE A 56 2.78 -1.40 8.15
CA ILE A 56 2.64 -1.04 6.73
C ILE A 56 2.09 0.38 6.54
N ILE A 57 1.19 0.85 7.40
CA ILE A 57 0.65 2.22 7.30
C ILE A 57 1.78 3.23 7.52
N VAL A 58 2.61 3.06 8.55
CA VAL A 58 3.71 3.99 8.82
C VAL A 58 4.73 3.97 7.67
N VAL A 59 5.13 2.79 7.20
CA VAL A 59 6.09 2.67 6.08
C VAL A 59 5.51 3.27 4.80
N LEU A 60 4.25 2.97 4.47
CA LEU A 60 3.60 3.49 3.27
C LEU A 60 3.43 5.01 3.32
N LEU A 61 3.02 5.57 4.46
CA LEU A 61 2.94 7.01 4.64
C LEU A 61 4.31 7.68 4.51
N GLY A 62 5.36 7.06 5.06
CA GLY A 62 6.73 7.53 4.88
C GLY A 62 7.14 7.60 3.39
N HIS A 63 6.82 6.57 2.61
CA HIS A 63 7.06 6.57 1.16
C HIS A 63 6.26 7.66 0.44
N ILE A 64 4.97 7.80 0.74
CA ILE A 64 4.09 8.80 0.13
C ILE A 64 4.59 10.21 0.44
N ILE A 65 4.89 10.52 1.69
CA ILE A 65 5.42 11.81 2.11
C ILE A 65 6.75 12.08 1.41
N GLY A 66 7.70 11.14 1.47
CA GLY A 66 9.00 11.32 0.84
C GLY A 66 8.93 11.50 -0.68
N PHE A 67 7.95 10.87 -1.34
CA PHE A 67 7.68 11.05 -2.76
C PHE A 67 7.20 12.47 -3.12
N PHE A 68 6.35 13.08 -2.28
CA PHE A 68 5.81 14.43 -2.53
C PHE A 68 6.75 15.56 -2.11
N ILE A 69 7.61 15.34 -1.10
CA ILE A 69 8.53 16.37 -0.59
C ILE A 69 10.01 15.92 -0.58
N PRO A 70 10.57 15.44 -1.72
CA PRO A 70 11.92 14.85 -1.74
C PRO A 70 13.02 15.83 -1.31
N LYS A 71 12.92 17.11 -1.69
CA LYS A 71 13.88 18.14 -1.27
C LYS A 71 13.91 18.32 0.25
N SER A 72 12.74 18.29 0.89
CA SER A 72 12.63 18.39 2.34
C SER A 72 13.25 17.19 3.05
N ILE A 73 13.13 15.98 2.49
CA ILE A 73 13.80 14.79 3.01
C ILE A 73 15.33 14.93 2.94
N LEU A 74 15.87 15.40 1.81
CA LEU A 74 17.31 15.63 1.67
C LEU A 74 17.84 16.67 2.68
N LEU A 75 17.10 17.76 2.90
CA LEU A 75 17.44 18.78 3.90
C LEU A 75 17.32 18.24 5.33
N TRP A 76 16.32 17.41 5.62
CA TRP A 76 16.17 16.74 6.91
C TRP A 76 17.36 15.84 7.21
N ASN A 77 17.77 15.07 6.21
CA ASN A 77 18.86 14.10 6.27
C ASN A 77 20.26 14.74 6.31
N ALA A 78 20.39 16.04 6.04
CA ALA A 78 21.65 16.77 6.17
C ALA A 78 22.17 16.79 7.62
N VAL A 79 21.30 16.59 8.61
CA VAL A 79 21.67 16.36 10.00
C VAL A 79 21.78 14.85 10.25
N PRO A 80 22.96 14.28 10.53
CA PRO A 80 23.14 12.82 10.62
C PRO A 80 22.21 12.12 11.61
N LEU A 81 21.96 12.73 12.77
CA LEU A 81 21.04 12.16 13.76
C LEU A 81 19.61 12.01 13.22
N ARG A 82 19.13 13.00 12.44
CA ARG A 82 17.78 12.99 11.84
C ARG A 82 17.64 11.92 10.77
N LEU A 83 18.69 11.72 9.96
CA LEU A 83 18.80 10.62 9.01
C LEU A 83 18.69 9.27 9.72
N TYR A 84 19.49 9.04 10.77
CA TYR A 84 19.47 7.77 11.50
C TYR A 84 18.11 7.52 12.15
N ILE A 85 17.50 8.53 12.77
CA ILE A 85 16.15 8.39 13.35
C ILE A 85 15.14 7.98 12.27
N LEU A 86 15.17 8.62 11.11
CA LEU A 86 14.27 8.31 10.00
C LEU A 86 14.46 6.87 9.52
N GLU A 87 15.69 6.46 9.22
CA GLU A 87 15.97 5.13 8.66
C GLU A 87 15.72 4.00 9.67
N LEU A 88 16.12 4.18 10.93
CA LEU A 88 15.87 3.19 11.99
C LEU A 88 14.38 3.06 12.31
N THR A 89 13.64 4.18 12.32
CA THR A 89 12.19 4.15 12.52
C THR A 89 11.51 3.43 11.36
N ALA A 90 11.88 3.76 10.12
CA ALA A 90 11.34 3.08 8.93
C ALA A 90 11.63 1.57 8.94
N LEU A 91 12.85 1.17 9.30
CA LEU A 91 13.23 -0.23 9.43
C LEU A 91 12.44 -0.94 10.53
N ALA A 92 12.28 -0.32 11.70
CA ALA A 92 11.52 -0.89 12.82
C ALA A 92 10.06 -1.18 12.43
N PHE A 93 9.39 -0.24 11.77
CA PHE A 93 8.02 -0.47 11.28
C PHE A 93 7.96 -1.44 10.08
N GLY A 94 9.01 -1.50 9.25
CA GLY A 94 9.15 -2.53 8.22
C GLY A 94 9.26 -3.94 8.79
N LEU A 95 10.03 -4.13 9.86
CA LEU A 95 10.13 -5.40 10.60
C LEU A 95 8.83 -5.74 11.32
N LEU A 96 8.15 -4.75 11.91
CA LEU A 96 6.83 -4.94 12.51
C LEU A 96 5.79 -5.42 11.47
N ALA A 97 5.80 -4.81 10.28
CA ALA A 97 4.96 -5.24 9.16
C ALA A 97 5.30 -6.68 8.73
N LEU A 98 6.60 -7.00 8.59
CA LEU A 98 7.04 -8.35 8.23
C LEU A 98 6.56 -9.39 9.23
N PHE A 99 6.73 -9.13 10.53
CA PHE A 99 6.24 -10.01 11.59
C PHE A 99 4.73 -10.24 11.47
N GLY A 100 3.94 -9.17 11.36
CA GLY A 100 2.49 -9.27 11.21
C GLY A 100 2.08 -10.05 9.97
N LEU A 101 2.75 -9.83 8.84
CA LEU A 101 2.48 -10.55 7.59
C LEU A 101 2.79 -12.06 7.72
N LEU A 102 3.92 -12.42 8.31
CA LEU A 102 4.28 -13.82 8.54
C LEU A 102 3.27 -14.51 9.46
N ALA A 103 2.81 -13.83 10.51
CA ALA A 103 1.74 -14.35 11.39
C ALA A 103 0.41 -14.55 10.64
N LEU A 104 0.03 -13.62 9.74
CA LEU A 104 -1.16 -13.75 8.90
C LEU A 104 -1.05 -14.88 7.87
N ILE A 105 0.13 -15.08 7.28
CA ILE A 105 0.41 -16.21 6.37
C ILE A 105 0.32 -17.52 7.15
N TYR A 106 1.01 -17.62 8.29
CA TYR A 106 0.95 -18.77 9.18
C TYR A 106 -0.49 -19.14 9.52
N ARG A 107 -1.28 -18.18 9.99
CA ARG A 107 -2.71 -18.36 10.31
C ARG A 107 -3.51 -18.95 9.14
N ARG A 108 -3.26 -18.45 7.92
CA ARG A 108 -4.01 -18.86 6.73
C ARG A 108 -3.65 -20.27 6.27
N LEU A 109 -2.42 -20.71 6.54
CA LEU A 109 -1.95 -22.05 6.22
C LEU A 109 -2.38 -23.10 7.27
N THR A 110 -2.43 -22.73 8.54
CA THR A 110 -2.67 -23.67 9.65
C THR A 110 -4.11 -23.76 10.12
N ASN A 111 -4.90 -22.68 10.04
CA ASN A 111 -6.29 -22.71 10.48
C ASN A 111 -7.22 -23.26 9.40
N SER A 112 -7.85 -24.41 9.65
CA SER A 112 -8.74 -25.09 8.68
C SER A 112 -9.92 -24.23 8.21
N ARG A 113 -10.54 -23.45 9.12
CA ARG A 113 -11.69 -22.58 8.79
C ARG A 113 -11.28 -21.43 7.87
N VAL A 114 -10.13 -20.79 8.15
CA VAL A 114 -9.61 -19.69 7.33
C VAL A 114 -9.12 -20.22 5.98
N LYS A 115 -8.48 -21.38 5.97
CA LYS A 115 -8.00 -22.03 4.74
C LYS A 115 -9.16 -22.38 3.81
N ALA A 116 -10.28 -22.88 4.35
CA ALA A 116 -11.47 -23.23 3.59
C ALA A 116 -12.11 -22.05 2.83
N VAL A 117 -11.93 -20.81 3.31
CA VAL A 117 -12.47 -19.59 2.68
C VAL A 117 -11.41 -18.75 1.97
N THR A 118 -10.19 -19.26 1.83
CA THR A 118 -9.08 -18.56 1.17
C THR A 118 -9.15 -18.77 -0.33
N SER A 119 -9.16 -17.67 -1.09
CA SER A 119 -9.13 -17.71 -2.55
C SER A 119 -7.70 -17.71 -3.10
N GLY A 120 -7.52 -18.10 -4.37
CA GLY A 120 -6.23 -17.97 -5.06
C GLY A 120 -5.72 -16.53 -5.11
N TRP A 121 -6.62 -15.54 -5.21
CA TRP A 121 -6.29 -14.12 -5.14
C TRP A 121 -5.75 -13.68 -3.78
N ASP A 122 -6.27 -14.26 -2.67
CA ASP A 122 -5.72 -14.00 -1.34
C ASP A 122 -4.27 -14.49 -1.24
N VAL A 123 -3.99 -15.69 -1.78
CA VAL A 123 -2.64 -16.27 -1.77
C VAL A 123 -1.69 -15.44 -2.63
N LEU A 124 -2.10 -15.06 -3.84
CA LEU A 124 -1.28 -14.24 -4.73
C LEU A 124 -0.93 -12.89 -4.09
N VAL A 125 -1.91 -12.21 -3.47
CA VAL A 125 -1.65 -10.95 -2.76
C VAL A 125 -0.67 -11.14 -1.61
N LEU A 126 -0.80 -12.22 -0.82
CA LEU A 126 0.12 -12.48 0.28
C LEU A 126 1.55 -12.75 -0.21
N ILE A 127 1.72 -13.46 -1.33
CA ILE A 127 3.04 -13.69 -1.95
C ILE A 127 3.65 -12.36 -2.40
N ILE A 128 2.89 -11.53 -3.13
CA ILE A 128 3.37 -10.24 -3.62
C ILE A 128 3.72 -9.29 -2.46
N LEU A 129 2.89 -9.26 -1.40
CA LEU A 129 3.18 -8.50 -0.19
C LEU A 129 4.43 -9.02 0.53
N LEU A 130 4.61 -10.33 0.61
CA LEU A 130 5.78 -10.92 1.26
C LEU A 130 7.06 -10.54 0.52
N ILE A 131 7.06 -10.67 -0.81
CA ILE A 131 8.17 -10.22 -1.66
C ILE A 131 8.41 -8.71 -1.48
N GLN A 132 7.35 -7.89 -1.45
CA GLN A 132 7.49 -6.45 -1.27
C GLN A 132 8.18 -6.10 0.05
N VAL A 133 7.73 -6.71 1.15
CA VAL A 133 8.27 -6.40 2.47
C VAL A 133 9.67 -6.97 2.64
N LEU A 134 9.94 -8.19 2.18
CA LEU A 134 11.29 -8.78 2.24
C LEU A 134 12.30 -7.97 1.43
N THR A 135 11.95 -7.56 0.21
CA THR A 135 12.84 -6.72 -0.61
C THR A 135 13.03 -5.33 -0.02
N GLY A 136 12.00 -4.76 0.62
CA GLY A 136 12.09 -3.45 1.29
C GLY A 136 12.96 -3.47 2.53
N VAL A 137 12.73 -4.44 3.43
CA VAL A 137 13.55 -4.66 4.62
C VAL A 137 14.99 -5.02 4.23
N GLY A 138 15.16 -5.90 3.24
CA GLY A 138 16.48 -6.24 2.70
C GLY A 138 17.19 -5.00 2.14
N THR A 139 16.48 -4.14 1.40
CA THR A 139 17.06 -2.88 0.91
C THR A 139 17.54 -2.00 2.07
N ALA A 140 16.73 -1.85 3.11
CA ALA A 140 17.06 -1.03 4.29
C ALA A 140 18.22 -1.58 5.13
N ILE A 141 18.41 -2.91 5.18
CA ILE A 141 19.49 -3.54 5.94
C ILE A 141 20.82 -3.51 5.16
N PHE A 142 20.78 -3.84 3.87
CA PHE A 142 22.00 -4.05 3.08
C PHE A 142 22.52 -2.79 2.39
N TYR A 143 21.66 -1.78 2.15
CA TYR A 143 22.05 -0.56 1.42
C TYR A 143 21.82 0.67 2.28
N ARG A 144 22.93 1.35 2.59
CA ARG A 144 22.94 2.52 3.47
C ARG A 144 22.30 3.73 2.78
N TRP A 145 21.80 4.65 3.61
CA TRP A 145 21.28 5.95 3.16
C TRP A 145 20.09 5.82 2.21
N GLY A 146 19.27 4.80 2.47
CA GLY A 146 18.00 4.49 1.83
C GLY A 146 17.19 5.72 1.45
N SER A 147 16.98 6.57 2.45
CA SER A 147 16.14 7.76 2.35
C SER A 147 16.74 8.86 1.46
N ASN A 148 18.08 8.94 1.37
CA ASN A 148 18.76 9.90 0.51
C ASN A 148 18.66 9.52 -0.98
N TRP A 149 19.04 8.29 -1.35
CA TRP A 149 18.94 7.88 -2.75
C TRP A 149 17.48 7.65 -3.18
N PHE A 150 16.58 7.33 -2.25
CA PHE A 150 15.14 7.35 -2.53
C PHE A 150 14.71 8.74 -3.01
N ALA A 151 15.00 9.80 -2.24
CA ALA A 151 14.63 11.17 -2.59
C ALA A 151 15.40 11.73 -3.80
N ALA A 152 16.68 11.37 -3.98
CA ALA A 152 17.54 11.91 -5.02
C ALA A 152 17.48 11.16 -6.36
N SER A 153 17.02 9.90 -6.38
CA SER A 153 17.04 9.05 -7.58
C SER A 153 15.69 8.38 -7.83
N ALA A 154 15.16 7.60 -6.88
CA ALA A 154 13.91 6.86 -7.08
C ALA A 154 12.70 7.80 -7.27
N VAL A 155 12.62 8.90 -6.50
CA VAL A 155 11.54 9.88 -6.63
C VAL A 155 11.57 10.61 -7.98
N PRO A 156 12.70 11.17 -8.46
CA PRO A 156 12.81 11.69 -9.83
C PRO A 156 12.39 10.69 -10.91
N TYR A 157 12.78 9.41 -10.79
CA TYR A 157 12.30 8.35 -11.69
C TYR A 157 10.78 8.24 -11.67
N LEU A 158 10.15 8.12 -10.50
CA LEU A 158 8.70 8.01 -10.38
C LEU A 158 7.98 9.23 -10.97
N TRP A 159 8.50 10.44 -10.74
CA TRP A 159 7.98 11.66 -11.37
C TRP A 159 8.15 11.67 -12.89
N SER A 160 9.22 11.09 -13.43
CA SER A 160 9.43 10.97 -14.88
C SER A 160 8.34 10.12 -15.54
N ILE A 161 7.90 9.04 -14.86
CA ILE A 161 6.76 8.22 -15.30
C ILE A 161 5.47 9.05 -15.31
N ILE A 162 5.20 9.80 -14.24
CA ILE A 162 3.97 10.62 -14.14
C ILE A 162 3.96 11.74 -15.19
N LYS A 163 5.12 12.31 -15.51
CA LYS A 163 5.28 13.34 -16.56
C LYS A 163 5.26 12.76 -17.98
N LEU A 164 5.04 11.45 -18.13
CA LEU A 164 5.03 10.74 -19.42
C LEU A 164 6.35 10.86 -20.20
N GLN A 165 7.46 11.07 -19.48
CA GLN A 165 8.81 11.17 -20.02
C GLN A 165 9.72 10.23 -19.21
N PRO A 166 9.57 8.91 -19.38
CA PRO A 166 10.22 7.93 -18.51
C PRO A 166 11.74 8.03 -18.65
N ASN A 167 12.43 8.34 -17.55
CA ASN A 167 13.89 8.35 -17.49
C ASN A 167 14.37 7.23 -16.56
N VAL A 168 14.77 6.11 -17.17
CA VAL A 168 15.22 4.90 -16.47
C VAL A 168 16.64 5.06 -15.89
N GLU A 169 17.42 6.04 -16.36
CA GLU A 169 18.79 6.26 -15.90
C GLU A 169 18.86 6.59 -14.41
N TYR A 170 17.84 7.27 -13.89
CA TYR A 170 17.71 7.58 -12.46
C TYR A 170 17.84 6.35 -11.56
N ILE A 171 17.38 5.18 -12.02
CA ILE A 171 17.44 3.93 -11.24
C ILE A 171 18.44 2.92 -11.79
N ALA A 172 19.16 3.24 -12.86
CA ALA A 172 20.04 2.30 -13.55
C ALA A 172 21.12 1.73 -12.61
N GLY A 173 21.69 2.57 -11.74
CA GLY A 173 22.69 2.19 -10.75
C GLY A 173 22.13 1.58 -9.46
N LEU A 174 20.81 1.47 -9.30
CA LEU A 174 20.24 0.89 -8.08
C LEU A 174 20.47 -0.63 -8.03
N PRO A 175 20.69 -1.19 -6.82
CA PRO A 175 20.81 -2.63 -6.64
C PRO A 175 19.59 -3.41 -7.13
N LEU A 176 19.81 -4.67 -7.53
CA LEU A 176 18.74 -5.52 -8.05
C LEU A 176 17.56 -5.68 -7.09
N ILE A 177 17.82 -5.83 -5.78
CA ILE A 177 16.75 -5.95 -4.78
C ILE A 177 15.87 -4.70 -4.71
N THR A 178 16.46 -3.51 -4.89
CA THR A 178 15.75 -2.24 -4.88
C THR A 178 14.95 -2.06 -6.17
N LYS A 179 15.53 -2.41 -7.32
CA LYS A 179 14.80 -2.46 -8.60
C LYS A 179 13.61 -3.43 -8.54
N ALA A 180 13.81 -4.61 -7.94
CA ALA A 180 12.76 -5.60 -7.72
C ALA A 180 11.67 -5.06 -6.78
N HIS A 181 12.03 -4.35 -5.71
CA HIS A 181 11.08 -3.69 -4.80
C HIS A 181 10.22 -2.65 -5.53
N ILE A 182 10.83 -1.83 -6.40
CA ILE A 182 10.12 -0.82 -7.21
C ILE A 182 9.16 -1.51 -8.19
N PHE A 183 9.63 -2.52 -8.92
CA PHE A 183 8.80 -3.23 -9.89
C PHE A 183 7.65 -4.00 -9.23
N ASN A 184 7.92 -4.68 -8.12
CA ASN A 184 6.89 -5.42 -7.39
C ASN A 184 5.85 -4.48 -6.74
N ALA A 185 6.21 -3.23 -6.40
CA ALA A 185 5.24 -2.22 -6.01
C ALA A 185 4.24 -1.90 -7.14
N LEU A 186 4.71 -1.82 -8.39
CA LEU A 186 3.83 -1.61 -9.55
C LEU A 186 2.91 -2.81 -9.78
N LEU A 187 3.42 -4.04 -9.64
CA LEU A 187 2.59 -5.25 -9.69
C LEU A 187 1.53 -5.23 -8.58
N PHE A 188 1.90 -4.85 -7.36
CA PHE A 188 0.96 -4.68 -6.26
C PHE A 188 -0.18 -3.73 -6.61
N PHE A 189 0.10 -2.56 -7.21
CA PHE A 189 -0.93 -1.63 -7.66
C PHE A 189 -1.85 -2.26 -8.71
N ALA A 190 -1.30 -2.98 -9.70
CA ALA A 190 -2.09 -3.65 -10.73
C ALA A 190 -3.04 -4.73 -10.18
N LEU A 191 -2.75 -5.30 -9.02
CA LEU A 191 -3.61 -6.29 -8.35
C LEU A 191 -4.76 -5.70 -7.53
N ILE A 192 -4.77 -4.38 -7.27
CA ILE A 192 -5.84 -3.70 -6.54
C ILE A 192 -7.24 -4.05 -7.07
N PRO A 193 -7.53 -3.91 -8.38
CA PRO A 193 -8.86 -4.15 -8.89
C PRO A 193 -9.30 -5.61 -8.84
N PHE A 194 -8.39 -6.58 -8.74
CA PHE A 194 -8.73 -8.00 -8.83
C PHE A 194 -8.77 -8.71 -7.47
N SER A 195 -8.36 -8.03 -6.41
CA SER A 195 -8.14 -8.68 -5.12
C SER A 195 -8.82 -7.96 -3.95
N ARG A 196 -8.61 -8.47 -2.73
CA ARG A 196 -9.04 -7.79 -1.50
C ARG A 196 -8.37 -6.44 -1.29
N LEU A 197 -7.26 -6.13 -1.97
CA LEU A 197 -6.54 -4.84 -1.83
C LEU A 197 -7.41 -3.62 -2.14
N ALA A 198 -8.53 -3.79 -2.84
CA ALA A 198 -9.54 -2.76 -3.00
C ALA A 198 -9.96 -2.09 -1.66
N HIS A 199 -9.90 -2.81 -0.53
CA HIS A 199 -10.20 -2.24 0.79
C HIS A 199 -9.24 -1.11 1.22
N PHE A 200 -8.01 -1.09 0.70
CA PHE A 200 -7.06 -0.01 0.94
C PHE A 200 -7.53 1.30 0.27
N VAL A 201 -8.21 1.19 -0.87
CA VAL A 201 -8.79 2.33 -1.58
C VAL A 201 -10.15 2.65 -0.96
N VAL A 202 -10.12 3.24 0.24
CA VAL A 202 -11.33 3.73 0.90
C VAL A 202 -11.73 5.06 0.28
N ILE A 203 -12.96 5.11 -0.24
CA ILE A 203 -13.52 6.35 -0.78
C ILE A 203 -14.06 7.19 0.39
N ASN A 204 -13.48 8.37 0.59
CA ASN A 204 -13.84 9.33 1.65
C ASN A 204 -13.69 8.77 3.09
N PRO A 205 -12.50 8.30 3.51
CA PRO A 205 -12.30 7.73 4.84
C PRO A 205 -12.59 8.73 5.97
N TYR A 206 -12.35 10.02 5.71
CA TYR A 206 -12.60 11.13 6.65
C TYR A 206 -14.08 11.30 7.02
N LYS A 207 -15.02 10.82 6.19
CA LYS A 207 -16.45 11.01 6.45
C LYS A 207 -16.88 10.41 7.77
N TYR A 208 -16.27 9.30 8.21
CA TYR A 208 -16.64 8.70 9.49
C TYR A 208 -16.37 9.63 10.69
N LEU A 209 -15.31 10.46 10.61
CA LEU A 209 -14.91 11.37 11.69
C LEU A 209 -15.94 12.50 11.93
N VAL A 210 -16.73 12.84 10.92
CA VAL A 210 -17.70 13.95 10.94
C VAL A 210 -19.13 13.50 10.69
N ARG A 211 -19.37 12.19 10.50
CA ARG A 211 -20.68 11.64 10.19
C ARG A 211 -21.52 11.53 11.47
N PRO A 212 -22.78 11.98 11.46
CA PRO A 212 -23.67 11.80 12.60
C PRO A 212 -23.88 10.30 12.88
N TYR A 213 -24.06 9.94 14.16
CA TYR A 213 -24.30 8.55 14.57
C TYR A 213 -25.50 7.94 13.84
N GLN A 214 -26.59 8.71 13.73
CA GLN A 214 -27.79 8.30 13.01
C GLN A 214 -27.73 8.76 11.56
N VAL A 215 -27.98 7.82 10.63
CA VAL A 215 -28.15 8.13 9.20
C VAL A 215 -29.46 7.55 8.73
N VAL A 216 -30.37 8.45 8.38
CA VAL A 216 -31.69 8.11 7.86
C VAL A 216 -31.66 8.22 6.33
N ARG A 217 -32.12 7.18 5.63
CA ARG A 217 -32.33 7.21 4.18
C ARG A 217 -33.83 7.28 3.91
N TRP A 218 -34.26 8.40 3.37
CA TRP A 218 -35.66 8.63 3.01
C TRP A 218 -36.00 8.00 1.65
N TYR A 219 -37.21 7.44 1.51
CA TYR A 219 -37.69 6.84 0.26
C TYR A 219 -38.10 7.88 -0.81
N ARG A 220 -38.30 9.15 -0.41
CA ARG A 220 -38.76 10.22 -1.32
C ARG A 220 -37.56 10.83 -2.05
N ARG A 221 -37.45 10.58 -3.37
CA ARG A 221 -36.54 11.34 -4.26
C ARG A 221 -37.09 12.76 -4.46
N GLY A 222 -36.87 13.64 -3.49
CA GLY A 222 -37.04 15.09 -3.65
C GLY A 222 -35.68 15.74 -3.93
N GLY A 223 -35.62 16.69 -4.85
CA GLY A 223 -34.39 17.41 -5.23
C GLY A 223 -33.70 18.03 -4.01
N ALA A 224 -32.38 17.86 -3.94
CA ALA A 224 -31.49 18.34 -2.88
C ALA A 224 -31.74 17.74 -1.48
N THR A 225 -31.03 16.64 -1.18
CA THR A 225 -30.83 16.19 0.20
C THR A 225 -29.98 17.21 0.95
N VAL A 226 -30.63 18.14 1.66
CA VAL A 226 -29.97 18.95 2.69
C VAL A 226 -29.91 18.10 3.96
N ASN A 227 -28.73 17.97 4.55
CA ASN A 227 -28.55 17.26 5.82
C ASN A 227 -29.31 18.02 6.91
N VAL A 228 -30.52 17.57 7.25
CA VAL A 228 -31.24 18.07 8.42
C VAL A 228 -30.69 17.32 9.64
N VAL A 229 -29.82 17.98 10.40
CA VAL A 229 -29.42 17.51 11.72
C VAL A 229 -30.56 17.88 12.67
N GLN A 230 -31.33 16.88 13.12
CA GLN A 230 -32.27 17.09 14.22
C GLN A 230 -31.52 16.87 15.53
N TYR A 231 -31.29 17.94 16.27
CA TYR A 231 -30.91 17.87 17.67
C TYR A 231 -32.19 17.69 18.50
N LYS A 232 -32.17 16.72 19.41
CA LYS A 232 -33.09 16.66 20.55
C LYS A 232 -32.48 17.42 21.71
#